data_AF-A0A7X3P1I4-F1
#
_entry.id   AF-A0A7X3P1I4-F1
#
_cell.length_a   1.000
_cell.length_b   1.000
_cell.length_c   1.000
_cell.angle_alpha   90.00
_cell.angle_beta   90.00
_cell.angle_gamma   90.00
#
_symmetry.space_group_name_H-M   'P 1'
#
loop_
_entity.id
_entity.type
_entity.pdbx_description
1 polymer ?
#
loop_
_entity_poly.entity_id
_entity_poly.type
_entity_poly.pdbx_seq_one_letter_code
_entity_poly.pdbx_strand_id
1 'polypeptide(L)'
;MYEKYWDHFEDAYWDPEEKSGTSCELFLQHFLMAKLGTESVKPEFNVYQRRYCEKVKDTYGIEHEFSELKRYSDIYTEMTDCADNSEIGQRMKFYQTFNLTTLHPFILFVKCEVGVSGNELTRVFDILESYTIRRMLCYGGRRSLLRFNVFFSQNIRDLKKNGFSLEKFIKLLDDQCSDTHKYPDDDEIPSALHTRYEEQSVLFPDDSSIVFPNNRTIRAALEGLWGNTAGALKQRLIRYVLYRIELMKHDQDSYQEPIVFGEDLTLEHVLPQAWKEKWGLPISKGTITYDEDGSNLKIGVNRELEEDSALYADLFTDEYKKRTKDWKTKSSREGLIDESYLDAFNLALARDHCLESIGNLTLITRRLNSKLGNSRFPERRDVLSEHSILKLNREICEHDTWDVNKIQERAERLISDVCRIWPSLDAFKQGNP
;
A
#
# COMPACT_ATOMS: atom_id res chain seq x y z
N MET A 1 -19.19 16.55 39.12
CA MET A 1 -19.06 16.78 37.66
C MET A 1 -17.60 16.84 37.23
N TYR A 2 -16.79 17.73 37.80
CA TYR A 2 -15.35 17.82 37.50
C TYR A 2 -14.60 16.48 37.74
N GLU A 3 -14.58 15.98 38.97
CA GLU A 3 -13.95 14.68 39.34
C GLU A 3 -14.58 13.45 38.66
N LYS A 4 -15.76 13.60 38.06
CA LYS A 4 -16.50 12.48 37.46
C LYS A 4 -16.25 12.36 35.96
N TYR A 5 -16.04 13.49 35.28
CA TYR A 5 -16.07 13.56 33.82
C TYR A 5 -14.95 14.39 33.21
N TRP A 6 -14.25 15.25 33.97
CA TRP A 6 -13.34 16.23 33.40
C TRP A 6 -11.87 16.04 33.82
N ASP A 7 -11.62 15.68 35.08
CA ASP A 7 -10.27 15.52 35.63
C ASP A 7 -9.32 14.70 34.74
N HIS A 8 -9.79 13.60 34.14
CA HIS A 8 -8.98 12.76 33.25
C HIS A 8 -8.46 13.47 32.00
N PHE A 9 -9.04 14.61 31.58
CA PHE A 9 -8.54 15.40 30.45
C PHE A 9 -7.32 16.26 30.82
N GLU A 10 -7.03 16.39 32.12
CA GLU A 10 -5.86 17.09 32.65
C GLU A 10 -4.68 16.13 32.91
N ASP A 11 -4.88 14.83 32.68
CA ASP A 11 -3.84 13.82 32.77
C ASP A 11 -2.78 13.99 31.66
N ALA A 12 -1.53 13.58 31.96
CA ALA A 12 -0.41 13.58 31.02
C ALA A 12 -0.70 12.86 29.70
N TYR A 13 -1.66 11.93 29.69
CA TYR A 13 -2.14 11.25 28.49
C TYR A 13 -2.57 12.22 27.36
N TRP A 14 -3.19 13.35 27.72
CA TRP A 14 -3.73 14.31 26.76
C TRP A 14 -2.75 15.41 26.38
N ASP A 15 -1.53 15.35 26.91
CA ASP A 15 -0.46 16.26 26.56
C ASP A 15 0.23 15.78 25.27
N PRO A 16 0.20 16.57 24.18
CA PRO A 16 0.87 16.22 22.93
C PRO A 16 2.41 16.11 23.06
N GLU A 17 3.01 16.68 24.11
CA GLU A 17 4.45 16.52 24.40
C GLU A 17 4.77 15.13 24.98
N GLU A 18 3.84 14.54 25.73
CA GLU A 18 3.99 13.22 26.36
C GLU A 18 3.54 12.09 25.43
N LYS A 19 2.49 12.31 24.64
CA LYS A 19 1.98 11.32 23.68
C LYS A 19 1.63 11.97 22.33
N SER A 20 2.52 11.75 21.36
CA SER A 20 2.34 12.27 20.00
C SER A 20 1.07 11.71 19.35
N GLY A 21 0.23 12.59 18.80
CA GLY A 21 -1.01 12.22 18.11
C GLY A 21 -2.25 12.13 19.00
N THR A 22 -2.12 12.31 20.32
CA THR A 22 -3.24 12.42 21.26
C THR A 22 -3.20 13.79 21.93
N SER A 23 -4.22 14.61 21.69
CA SER A 23 -4.42 15.82 22.45
C SER A 23 -5.90 16.03 22.73
N CYS A 24 -6.21 16.64 23.88
CA CYS A 24 -7.58 17.02 24.22
C CYS A 24 -8.19 17.91 23.12
N GLU A 25 -7.39 18.82 22.54
CA GLU A 25 -7.82 19.66 21.41
C GLU A 25 -8.22 18.82 20.19
N LEU A 26 -7.41 17.84 19.78
CA LEU A 26 -7.69 17.02 18.60
C LEU A 26 -8.91 16.10 18.84
N PHE A 27 -9.02 15.54 20.04
CA PHE A 27 -10.20 14.79 20.45
C PHE A 27 -11.48 15.64 20.34
N LEU A 28 -11.48 16.84 20.94
CA LEU A 28 -12.64 17.72 20.92
C LEU A 28 -13.04 18.11 19.49
N GLN A 29 -12.06 18.27 18.59
CA GLN A 29 -12.34 18.50 17.18
C GLN A 29 -13.06 17.31 16.54
N HIS A 30 -12.53 16.09 16.71
CA HIS A 30 -13.15 14.90 16.16
C HIS A 30 -14.53 14.61 16.77
N PHE A 31 -14.71 14.86 18.07
CA PHE A 31 -15.99 14.80 18.76
C PHE A 31 -17.03 15.71 18.10
N LEU A 32 -16.70 17.00 17.90
CA LEU A 32 -17.60 17.95 17.25
C LEU A 32 -17.87 17.58 15.78
N MET A 33 -16.86 17.10 15.06
CA MET A 33 -17.03 16.63 13.68
C MET A 33 -17.97 15.42 13.60
N ALA A 34 -17.89 14.47 14.55
CA ALA A 34 -18.81 13.34 14.64
C ALA A 34 -20.25 13.76 15.00
N LYS A 35 -20.40 14.71 15.94
CA LYS A 35 -21.69 15.24 16.38
C LYS A 35 -22.38 16.09 15.31
N LEU A 36 -21.62 16.90 14.57
CA LEU A 36 -22.18 17.89 13.65
C LEU A 36 -22.11 17.44 12.19
N GLY A 37 -21.28 16.44 11.87
CA GLY A 37 -20.98 16.04 10.51
C GLY A 37 -20.32 17.17 9.72
N THR A 38 -19.35 17.89 10.30
CA THR A 38 -18.59 18.95 9.60
C THR A 38 -17.21 18.46 9.18
N GLU A 39 -16.67 18.99 8.08
CA GLU A 39 -15.37 18.61 7.52
C GLU A 39 -14.16 19.17 8.28
N SER A 40 -14.39 20.25 9.04
CA SER A 40 -13.41 20.91 9.90
C SER A 40 -14.13 21.77 10.94
N VAL A 41 -13.48 21.97 12.07
CA VAL A 41 -13.90 22.91 13.12
C VAL A 41 -12.87 24.02 13.38
N LYS A 42 -11.75 24.06 12.66
CA LYS A 42 -10.80 25.20 12.67
C LYS A 42 -11.22 26.26 11.66
N PRO A 43 -11.18 27.57 12.00
CA PRO A 43 -10.57 28.20 13.19
C PRO A 43 -11.55 28.57 14.31
N GLU A 44 -12.75 28.01 14.34
CA GLU A 44 -13.85 28.53 15.16
C GLU A 44 -14.40 27.48 16.14
N PHE A 45 -13.50 26.82 16.89
CA PHE A 45 -13.88 25.92 17.97
C PHE A 45 -14.94 26.57 18.88
N ASN A 46 -14.79 27.86 19.17
CA ASN A 46 -15.72 28.66 19.96
C ASN A 46 -17.11 28.85 19.31
N VAL A 47 -17.21 28.91 17.97
CA VAL A 47 -18.51 29.04 17.26
C VAL A 47 -19.22 27.70 17.22
N TYR A 48 -18.48 26.62 17.01
CA TYR A 48 -19.04 25.26 17.06
C TYR A 48 -19.46 24.87 18.48
N GLN A 49 -18.64 25.19 19.48
CA GLN A 49 -19.02 25.07 20.88
C GLN A 49 -20.28 25.89 21.17
N ARG A 50 -20.38 27.13 20.68
CA ARG A 50 -21.58 27.97 20.89
C ARG A 50 -22.83 27.36 20.24
N ARG A 51 -22.76 26.97 18.96
CA ARG A 51 -23.90 26.32 18.24
C ARG A 51 -24.31 25.01 18.88
N TYR A 52 -23.34 24.22 19.36
CA TYR A 52 -23.59 22.98 20.07
C TYR A 52 -24.24 23.26 21.43
N CYS A 53 -23.65 24.12 22.25
CA CYS A 53 -24.16 24.50 23.57
C CYS A 53 -25.54 25.18 23.50
N GLU A 54 -25.84 25.94 22.46
CA GLU A 54 -27.18 26.52 22.24
C GLU A 54 -28.23 25.43 22.05
N LYS A 55 -27.98 24.44 21.16
CA LYS A 55 -28.90 23.31 20.96
C LYS A 55 -29.01 22.39 22.17
N VAL A 56 -27.88 22.17 22.85
CA VAL A 56 -27.82 21.35 24.06
C VAL A 56 -28.67 21.96 25.15
N LYS A 57 -28.48 23.24 25.49
CA LYS A 57 -29.19 23.88 26.61
C LYS A 57 -30.72 23.77 26.49
N ASP A 58 -31.23 23.75 25.27
CA ASP A 58 -32.66 23.67 25.00
C ASP A 58 -33.19 22.22 25.02
N THR A 59 -32.31 21.21 24.95
CA THR A 59 -32.68 19.78 24.79
C THR A 59 -32.25 18.90 25.97
N TYR A 60 -31.05 19.10 26.51
CA TYR A 60 -30.41 18.29 27.56
C TYR A 60 -29.63 19.16 28.56
N GLY A 61 -29.49 18.69 29.80
CA GLY A 61 -28.72 19.41 30.84
C GLY A 61 -27.20 19.33 30.63
N ILE A 62 -26.43 20.26 31.23
CA ILE A 62 -24.96 20.30 31.16
C ILE A 62 -24.30 18.97 31.58
N GLU A 63 -24.86 18.29 32.58
CA GLU A 63 -24.33 17.00 33.04
C GLU A 63 -24.38 15.91 31.96
N HIS A 64 -25.40 15.92 31.10
CA HIS A 64 -25.50 14.99 29.97
C HIS A 64 -24.34 15.18 28.99
N GLU A 65 -23.95 16.41 28.71
CA GLU A 65 -22.83 16.68 27.82
C GLU A 65 -21.49 16.23 28.37
N PHE A 66 -21.26 16.45 29.67
CA PHE A 66 -20.05 15.91 30.30
C PHE A 66 -20.02 14.39 30.24
N SER A 67 -21.17 13.73 30.39
CA SER A 67 -21.26 12.28 30.24
C SER A 67 -20.98 11.81 28.80
N GLU A 68 -21.44 12.58 27.79
CA GLU A 68 -21.14 12.30 26.39
C GLU A 68 -19.67 12.52 26.05
N LEU A 69 -19.07 13.62 26.53
CA LEU A 69 -17.63 13.87 26.37
C LEU A 69 -16.81 12.72 26.95
N LYS A 70 -17.15 12.26 28.16
CA LYS A 70 -16.49 11.12 28.79
C LYS A 70 -16.65 9.84 27.98
N ARG A 71 -17.87 9.53 27.53
CA ARG A 71 -18.15 8.34 26.71
C ARG A 71 -17.34 8.34 25.42
N TYR A 72 -17.21 9.49 24.76
CA TYR A 72 -16.41 9.62 23.54
C TYR A 72 -14.91 9.56 23.80
N SER A 73 -14.42 10.12 24.91
CA SER A 73 -12.99 10.10 25.22
C SER A 73 -12.51 8.68 25.54
N ASP A 74 -13.36 7.86 26.16
CA ASP A 74 -13.07 6.45 26.41
C ASP A 74 -12.87 5.69 25.08
N ILE A 75 -13.80 5.85 24.12
CA ILE A 75 -13.66 5.26 22.78
C ILE A 75 -12.48 5.85 22.02
N TYR A 76 -12.23 7.16 22.14
CA TYR A 76 -11.08 7.80 21.47
C TYR A 76 -9.74 7.30 22.03
N THR A 77 -9.68 7.02 23.33
CA THR A 77 -8.52 6.40 23.99
C THR A 77 -8.32 4.99 23.46
N GLU A 78 -9.37 4.19 23.41
CA GLU A 78 -9.36 2.85 22.79
C GLU A 78 -8.86 2.88 21.33
N MET A 79 -9.32 3.88 20.56
CA MET A 79 -8.90 4.11 19.18
C MET A 79 -7.41 4.46 19.03
N THR A 80 -6.83 5.14 20.01
CA THR A 80 -5.46 5.67 19.92
C THR A 80 -4.44 4.76 20.59
N ASP A 81 -4.84 4.03 21.63
CA ASP A 81 -4.02 3.00 22.29
C ASP A 81 -3.91 1.72 21.45
N CYS A 82 -4.91 1.45 20.60
CA CYS A 82 -4.94 0.27 19.73
C CYS A 82 -4.76 -1.07 20.50
N ALA A 83 -5.33 -1.18 21.70
CA ALA A 83 -5.16 -2.33 22.58
C ALA A 83 -5.72 -3.63 21.97
N ASP A 84 -5.03 -4.75 22.13
CA ASP A 84 -5.39 -6.03 21.49
C ASP A 84 -6.68 -6.64 22.04
N ASN A 85 -7.01 -6.35 23.29
CA ASN A 85 -8.20 -6.84 23.98
C ASN A 85 -9.44 -5.94 23.75
N SER A 86 -9.29 -4.88 22.96
CA SER A 86 -10.36 -3.94 22.64
C SER A 86 -11.15 -4.38 21.40
N GLU A 87 -12.42 -4.00 21.32
CA GLU A 87 -13.29 -4.34 20.19
C GLU A 87 -12.79 -3.72 18.87
N ILE A 88 -12.14 -2.55 18.94
CA ILE A 88 -11.66 -1.80 17.77
C ILE A 88 -10.14 -1.71 17.68
N GLY A 89 -9.41 -2.01 18.76
CA GLY A 89 -7.99 -1.68 18.90
C GLY A 89 -7.12 -2.33 17.84
N GLN A 90 -7.33 -3.63 17.56
CA GLN A 90 -6.62 -4.34 16.50
C GLN A 90 -6.89 -3.73 15.11
N ARG A 91 -8.11 -3.26 14.85
CA ARG A 91 -8.47 -2.58 13.58
C ARG A 91 -7.81 -1.20 13.50
N MET A 92 -7.69 -0.50 14.62
CA MET A 92 -7.12 0.85 14.70
C MET A 92 -5.61 0.89 14.42
N LYS A 93 -4.89 -0.22 14.57
CA LYS A 93 -3.47 -0.33 14.17
C LYS A 93 -3.23 0.02 12.70
N PHE A 94 -4.17 -0.32 11.80
CA PHE A 94 -4.11 0.11 10.39
C PHE A 94 -4.12 1.64 10.26
N TYR A 95 -5.06 2.30 10.95
CA TYR A 95 -5.22 3.75 10.92
C TYR A 95 -4.03 4.47 11.55
N GLN A 96 -3.48 3.93 12.64
CA GLN A 96 -2.26 4.42 13.26
C GLN A 96 -1.05 4.29 12.33
N THR A 97 -0.91 3.13 11.67
CA THR A 97 0.18 2.85 10.72
C THR A 97 0.26 3.89 9.59
N PHE A 98 -0.89 4.33 9.09
CA PHE A 98 -1.00 5.30 7.98
C PHE A 98 -1.38 6.72 8.42
N ASN A 99 -1.46 6.98 9.73
CA ASN A 99 -1.88 8.27 10.30
C ASN A 99 -3.21 8.78 9.74
N LEU A 100 -4.23 7.92 9.69
CA LEU A 100 -5.55 8.18 9.09
C LEU A 100 -6.53 8.86 10.05
N THR A 101 -6.07 9.91 10.73
CA THR A 101 -6.87 10.65 11.73
C THR A 101 -8.13 11.28 11.13
N THR A 102 -8.15 11.54 9.82
CA THR A 102 -9.31 12.06 9.09
C THR A 102 -10.53 11.14 9.11
N LEU A 103 -10.35 9.85 9.40
CA LEU A 103 -11.44 8.88 9.53
C LEU A 103 -11.96 8.77 10.96
N HIS A 104 -11.25 9.32 11.96
CA HIS A 104 -11.64 9.21 13.36
C HIS A 104 -13.05 9.77 13.64
N PRO A 105 -13.46 10.93 13.09
CA PRO A 105 -14.83 11.43 13.27
C PRO A 105 -15.91 10.46 12.78
N PHE A 106 -15.66 9.76 11.67
CA PHE A 106 -16.61 8.78 11.13
C PHE A 106 -16.67 7.53 12.02
N ILE A 107 -15.53 7.05 12.51
CA ILE A 107 -15.46 5.91 13.44
C ILE A 107 -16.18 6.26 14.75
N LEU A 108 -15.93 7.45 15.32
CA LEU A 108 -16.65 7.94 16.50
C LEU A 108 -18.15 8.08 16.24
N PHE A 109 -18.56 8.54 15.05
CA PHE A 109 -19.97 8.59 14.67
C PHE A 109 -20.61 7.18 14.68
N VAL A 110 -20.00 6.22 13.99
CA VAL A 110 -20.49 4.83 13.91
C VAL A 110 -20.54 4.19 15.30
N LYS A 111 -19.51 4.38 16.12
CA LYS A 111 -19.42 3.74 17.43
C LYS A 111 -20.29 4.42 18.49
N CYS A 112 -20.29 5.75 18.51
CA CYS A 112 -20.91 6.50 19.60
C CYS A 112 -22.30 7.04 19.28
N GLU A 113 -22.59 7.49 18.05
CA GLU A 113 -23.91 8.02 17.70
C GLU A 113 -24.86 6.92 17.24
N VAL A 114 -24.34 5.98 16.44
CA VAL A 114 -25.14 4.87 15.93
C VAL A 114 -25.14 3.70 16.92
N GLY A 115 -24.02 3.44 17.60
CA GLY A 115 -23.89 2.32 18.53
C GLY A 115 -23.58 0.99 17.87
N VAL A 116 -22.93 1.00 16.69
CA VAL A 116 -22.59 -0.23 15.97
C VAL A 116 -21.55 -1.04 16.76
N SER A 117 -21.74 -2.36 16.83
CA SER A 117 -20.85 -3.28 17.56
C SER A 117 -20.80 -4.66 16.91
N GLY A 118 -19.86 -5.49 17.36
CA GLY A 118 -19.70 -6.87 16.90
C GLY A 118 -19.44 -6.96 15.39
N ASN A 119 -20.08 -7.94 14.73
CA ASN A 119 -19.82 -8.23 13.32
C ASN A 119 -20.15 -7.08 12.37
N GLU A 120 -21.18 -6.27 12.66
CA GLU A 120 -21.50 -5.12 11.82
C GLU A 120 -20.39 -4.07 11.86
N LEU A 121 -19.79 -3.85 13.04
CA LEU A 121 -18.65 -2.94 13.18
C LEU A 121 -17.41 -3.47 12.46
N THR A 122 -17.14 -4.78 12.56
CA THR A 122 -16.06 -5.45 11.80
C THR A 122 -16.21 -5.17 10.31
N ARG A 123 -17.42 -5.34 9.76
CA ARG A 123 -17.69 -5.06 8.33
C ARG A 123 -17.48 -3.60 7.95
N VAL A 124 -17.83 -2.64 8.83
CA VAL A 124 -17.53 -1.22 8.59
C VAL A 124 -16.01 -1.00 8.48
N PHE A 125 -15.22 -1.61 9.37
CA PHE A 125 -13.76 -1.53 9.30
C PHE A 125 -13.19 -2.20 8.06
N ASP A 126 -13.72 -3.36 7.65
CA ASP A 126 -13.28 -4.05 6.42
C ASP A 126 -13.52 -3.19 5.18
N ILE A 127 -14.68 -2.55 5.08
CA ILE A 127 -15.01 -1.63 3.98
C ILE A 127 -14.08 -0.43 3.98
N LEU A 128 -13.90 0.24 5.13
CA LEU A 128 -13.05 1.43 5.25
C LEU A 128 -11.59 1.12 4.93
N GLU A 129 -11.08 0.00 5.43
CA GLU A 129 -9.72 -0.44 5.20
C GLU A 129 -9.50 -0.82 3.73
N SER A 130 -10.39 -1.62 3.14
CA SER A 130 -10.32 -2.00 1.72
C SER A 130 -10.40 -0.77 0.82
N TYR A 131 -11.35 0.14 1.08
CA TYR A 131 -11.48 1.40 0.35
C TYR A 131 -10.18 2.21 0.40
N THR A 132 -9.61 2.34 1.60
CA THR A 132 -8.41 3.15 1.81
C THR A 132 -7.19 2.54 1.13
N ILE A 133 -6.93 1.24 1.32
CA ILE A 133 -5.80 0.53 0.69
C ILE A 133 -5.91 0.59 -0.84
N ARG A 134 -7.07 0.26 -1.39
CA ARG A 134 -7.29 0.31 -2.85
C ARG A 134 -7.03 1.71 -3.40
N ARG A 135 -7.54 2.76 -2.75
CA ARG A 135 -7.27 4.16 -3.17
C ARG A 135 -5.81 4.55 -3.05
N MET A 136 -5.12 4.10 -2.00
CA MET A 136 -3.70 4.35 -1.82
C MET A 136 -2.85 3.65 -2.89
N LEU A 137 -3.24 2.45 -3.32
CA LEU A 137 -2.62 1.71 -4.41
C LEU A 137 -2.89 2.38 -5.77
N CYS A 138 -4.15 2.59 -6.14
CA CYS A 138 -4.54 3.04 -7.48
C CYS A 138 -4.26 4.53 -7.74
N TYR A 139 -4.48 5.41 -6.75
CA TYR A 139 -4.47 6.86 -6.98
C TYR A 139 -3.27 7.60 -6.37
N GLY A 140 -2.47 6.94 -5.52
CA GLY A 140 -1.16 7.37 -5.03
C GLY A 140 -1.06 8.76 -4.35
N GLY A 141 0.08 9.00 -3.67
CA GLY A 141 0.53 10.33 -3.21
C GLY A 141 -0.54 11.20 -2.52
N ARG A 142 -0.60 12.50 -2.89
CA ARG A 142 -1.53 13.49 -2.31
C ARG A 142 -3.00 13.33 -2.73
N ARG A 143 -3.29 12.48 -3.73
CA ARG A 143 -4.64 12.32 -4.31
C ARG A 143 -5.42 11.17 -3.69
N SER A 144 -4.72 10.14 -3.20
CA SER A 144 -5.30 8.94 -2.58
C SER A 144 -6.34 9.25 -1.51
N LEU A 145 -6.00 10.12 -0.55
CA LEU A 145 -6.84 10.50 0.59
C LEU A 145 -7.41 11.92 0.49
N LEU A 146 -7.35 12.52 -0.70
CA LEU A 146 -7.74 13.91 -0.90
C LEU A 146 -9.23 14.09 -0.59
N ARG A 147 -9.55 15.07 0.27
CA ARG A 147 -10.90 15.38 0.74
C ARG A 147 -11.64 14.21 1.41
N PHE A 148 -10.94 13.30 2.07
CA PHE A 148 -11.56 12.27 2.91
C PHE A 148 -12.43 12.90 4.02
N ASN A 149 -11.93 13.94 4.69
CA ASN A 149 -12.68 14.67 5.71
C ASN A 149 -14.01 15.24 5.16
N VAL A 150 -14.00 15.80 3.94
CA VAL A 150 -15.21 16.31 3.28
C VAL A 150 -16.19 15.17 3.01
N PHE A 151 -15.72 14.11 2.37
CA PHE A 151 -16.55 12.96 2.00
C PHE A 151 -17.17 12.30 3.22
N PHE A 152 -16.37 11.94 4.22
CA PHE A 152 -16.90 11.29 5.40
C PHE A 152 -17.76 12.22 6.27
N SER A 153 -17.54 13.55 6.25
CA SER A 153 -18.49 14.48 6.88
C SER A 153 -19.86 14.49 6.18
N GLN A 154 -19.89 14.39 4.85
CA GLN A 154 -21.13 14.26 4.08
C GLN A 154 -21.85 12.96 4.41
N ASN A 155 -21.10 11.85 4.50
CA ASN A 155 -21.63 10.55 4.92
C ASN A 155 -22.24 10.62 6.32
N ILE A 156 -21.56 11.25 7.30
CA ILE A 156 -22.12 11.47 8.64
C ILE A 156 -23.46 12.22 8.56
N ARG A 157 -23.52 13.33 7.81
CA ARG A 157 -24.76 14.11 7.70
C ARG A 157 -25.90 13.29 7.07
N ASP A 158 -25.61 12.53 6.03
CA ASP A 158 -26.61 11.68 5.35
C ASP A 158 -27.11 10.57 6.29
N LEU A 159 -26.19 9.79 6.87
CA LEU A 159 -26.51 8.66 7.74
C LEU A 159 -27.19 9.10 9.04
N LYS A 160 -26.88 10.30 9.57
CA LYS A 160 -27.63 10.89 10.70
C LYS A 160 -29.06 11.24 10.33
N LYS A 161 -29.27 11.82 9.14
CA LYS A 161 -30.60 12.25 8.68
C LYS A 161 -31.48 11.06 8.30
N ASN A 162 -30.90 10.09 7.61
CA ASN A 162 -31.63 8.99 6.99
C ASN A 162 -31.58 7.70 7.82
N GLY A 163 -30.83 7.67 8.91
CA GLY A 163 -30.55 6.50 9.73
C GLY A 163 -29.46 5.61 9.12
N PHE A 164 -28.55 5.13 9.95
CA PHE A 164 -27.47 4.23 9.52
C PHE A 164 -28.00 2.82 9.23
N SER A 165 -27.54 2.23 8.14
CA SER A 165 -27.45 0.79 7.94
C SER A 165 -26.22 0.52 7.07
N LEU A 166 -25.68 -0.69 7.14
CA LEU A 166 -24.52 -1.06 6.33
C LEU A 166 -24.80 -0.90 4.83
N GLU A 167 -26.01 -1.22 4.36
CA GLU A 167 -26.42 -1.07 2.95
C GLU A 167 -26.41 0.39 2.51
N LYS A 168 -26.86 1.31 3.37
CA LYS A 168 -26.82 2.76 3.07
C LYS A 168 -25.39 3.27 3.01
N PHE A 169 -24.53 2.82 3.93
CA PHE A 169 -23.12 3.19 3.90
C PHE A 169 -22.42 2.68 2.62
N ILE A 170 -22.66 1.43 2.24
CA ILE A 170 -22.17 0.85 0.97
C ILE A 170 -22.68 1.67 -0.20
N LYS A 171 -23.98 2.04 -0.22
CA LYS A 171 -24.54 2.85 -1.30
C LYS A 171 -23.87 4.22 -1.44
N LEU A 172 -23.52 4.90 -0.34
CA LEU A 172 -22.83 6.19 -0.40
C LEU A 172 -21.44 6.09 -1.05
N LEU A 173 -20.75 4.96 -0.86
CA LEU A 173 -19.49 4.65 -1.54
C LEU A 173 -19.71 4.30 -3.02
N ASP A 174 -20.77 3.55 -3.32
CA ASP A 174 -21.10 3.09 -4.68
C ASP A 174 -21.50 4.23 -5.61
N ASP A 175 -22.19 5.23 -5.06
CA ASP A 175 -22.63 6.41 -5.81
C ASP A 175 -21.43 7.33 -6.20
N GLN A 176 -20.18 7.00 -5.82
CA GLN A 176 -18.99 7.80 -6.15
C GLN A 176 -18.34 7.39 -7.47
N CYS A 177 -18.47 8.24 -8.50
CA CYS A 177 -17.83 8.01 -9.80
C CYS A 177 -16.58 8.87 -10.06
N SER A 178 -16.27 9.83 -9.19
CA SER A 178 -15.13 10.74 -9.41
C SER A 178 -13.82 10.13 -8.92
N ASP A 179 -12.69 10.38 -9.60
CA ASP A 179 -11.36 9.95 -9.14
C ASP A 179 -11.02 10.37 -7.69
N THR A 180 -11.70 11.41 -7.19
CA THR A 180 -11.52 11.90 -5.81
C THR A 180 -12.10 10.95 -4.76
N HIS A 181 -13.19 10.25 -5.07
CA HIS A 181 -13.93 9.45 -4.09
C HIS A 181 -14.32 8.04 -4.57
N LYS A 182 -14.06 7.70 -5.85
CA LYS A 182 -14.31 6.37 -6.42
C LYS A 182 -13.70 5.26 -5.55
N TYR A 183 -14.45 4.19 -5.38
CA TYR A 183 -13.98 2.92 -4.85
C TYR A 183 -13.33 2.13 -5.99
N PRO A 184 -12.01 1.84 -5.95
CA PRO A 184 -11.36 1.16 -7.07
C PRO A 184 -11.82 -0.28 -7.22
N ASP A 185 -12.00 -0.72 -8.47
CA ASP A 185 -12.37 -2.08 -8.83
C ASP A 185 -11.14 -3.00 -8.95
N ASP A 186 -11.36 -4.31 -9.05
CA ASP A 186 -10.27 -5.32 -9.07
C ASP A 186 -9.35 -5.18 -10.28
N ASP A 187 -9.86 -4.67 -11.40
CA ASP A 187 -9.12 -4.43 -12.64
C ASP A 187 -8.16 -3.22 -12.55
N GLU A 188 -8.38 -2.30 -11.60
CA GLU A 188 -7.49 -1.17 -11.35
C GLU A 188 -6.23 -1.56 -10.54
N ILE A 189 -6.31 -2.64 -9.75
CA ILE A 189 -5.24 -3.09 -8.84
C ILE A 189 -3.99 -3.57 -9.59
N PRO A 190 -4.09 -4.39 -10.66
CA PRO A 190 -2.93 -4.82 -11.43
C PRO A 190 -2.04 -3.68 -11.88
N SER A 191 -2.58 -2.58 -12.41
CA SER A 191 -1.78 -1.44 -12.89
C SER A 191 -1.07 -0.68 -11.77
N ALA A 192 -1.55 -0.79 -10.53
CA ALA A 192 -0.93 -0.19 -9.36
C ALA A 192 0.24 -1.00 -8.79
N LEU A 193 0.16 -2.34 -8.91
CA LEU A 193 1.08 -3.30 -8.30
C LEU A 193 2.04 -3.98 -9.30
N HIS A 194 1.63 -4.09 -10.55
CA HIS A 194 2.55 -4.28 -11.67
C HIS A 194 3.08 -2.91 -12.09
N THR A 195 4.39 -2.86 -12.29
CA THR A 195 4.93 -1.93 -13.30
C THR A 195 4.60 -2.53 -14.66
N ARG A 196 3.31 -2.59 -15.03
CA ARG A 196 2.93 -3.17 -16.32
C ARG A 196 3.53 -2.27 -17.40
N TYR A 197 4.22 -2.92 -18.32
CA TYR A 197 4.56 -2.35 -19.61
C TYR A 197 3.23 -2.02 -20.29
N GLU A 198 2.80 -0.77 -20.23
CA GLU A 198 1.72 -0.33 -21.11
C GLU A 198 2.29 -0.37 -22.52
N GLU A 199 1.76 -1.30 -23.32
CA GLU A 199 1.89 -1.31 -24.75
C GLU A 199 1.48 0.06 -25.30
N GLN A 200 2.47 0.91 -25.60
CA GLN A 200 2.33 1.66 -26.83
C GLN A 200 2.63 0.68 -27.94
N SER A 201 1.55 0.32 -28.64
CA SER A 201 1.51 -0.50 -29.83
C SER A 201 2.50 -0.03 -30.90
N VAL A 202 3.79 -0.37 -30.77
CA VAL A 202 4.62 -0.67 -31.93
C VAL A 202 5.71 -1.67 -31.51
N LEU A 203 5.42 -2.95 -31.72
CA LEU A 203 6.46 -3.90 -32.10
C LEU A 203 6.96 -3.45 -33.49
N PHE A 204 8.00 -2.60 -33.48
CA PHE A 204 8.86 -2.24 -34.61
C PHE A 204 8.19 -1.55 -35.83
N PRO A 205 8.23 -0.21 -35.92
CA PRO A 205 8.19 0.48 -37.21
C PRO A 205 9.61 0.87 -37.62
N ASP A 206 9.92 0.62 -38.89
CA ASP A 206 11.17 1.02 -39.53
C ASP A 206 11.55 2.49 -39.26
N ASP A 207 12.85 2.68 -39.06
CA ASP A 207 13.64 3.88 -39.28
C ASP A 207 13.32 5.17 -38.49
N SER A 208 14.34 5.66 -37.77
CA SER A 208 14.56 7.06 -37.35
C SER A 208 13.68 7.72 -36.27
N SER A 209 12.83 7.02 -35.51
CA SER A 209 12.29 7.59 -34.26
C SER A 209 12.12 6.55 -33.15
N ILE A 210 13.17 6.39 -32.33
CA ILE A 210 13.08 5.70 -31.04
C ILE A 210 12.24 6.56 -30.10
N VAL A 211 10.92 6.45 -30.17
CA VAL A 211 10.03 6.95 -29.11
C VAL A 211 10.00 5.88 -28.03
N PHE A 212 10.87 6.08 -27.04
CA PHE A 212 10.78 5.46 -25.73
C PHE A 212 9.35 5.62 -25.18
N PRO A 213 8.63 4.54 -24.82
CA PRO A 213 7.51 4.67 -23.90
C PRO A 213 8.08 5.28 -22.61
N ASN A 214 7.59 6.45 -22.26
CA ASN A 214 8.07 7.27 -21.16
C ASN A 214 7.82 6.54 -19.83
N ASN A 215 8.79 5.70 -19.45
CA ASN A 215 9.24 5.42 -18.09
C ASN A 215 9.66 6.72 -17.38
N ARG A 216 8.84 7.77 -17.45
CA ARG A 216 9.04 9.07 -16.83
C ARG A 216 7.81 9.46 -16.04
N THR A 217 6.63 8.95 -16.35
CA THR A 217 5.46 9.15 -15.48
C THR A 217 5.45 8.12 -14.35
N ILE A 218 5.70 6.83 -14.65
CA ILE A 218 5.78 5.77 -13.63
C ILE A 218 7.15 5.77 -12.95
N ARG A 219 8.25 5.87 -13.71
CA ARG A 219 9.60 5.97 -13.14
C ARG A 219 9.86 7.31 -12.45
N ALA A 220 9.39 8.48 -12.91
CA ALA A 220 9.49 9.70 -12.07
C ALA A 220 8.45 9.74 -10.94
N ALA A 221 7.35 8.97 -11.03
CA ALA A 221 6.52 8.64 -9.87
C ALA A 221 7.07 7.48 -9.02
N LEU A 222 8.25 6.93 -9.32
CA LEU A 222 8.94 5.92 -8.52
C LEU A 222 10.30 6.48 -8.08
N GLU A 223 11.24 6.76 -8.97
CA GLU A 223 12.53 7.43 -8.69
C GLU A 223 12.38 8.83 -8.07
N GLY A 224 11.37 9.61 -8.47
CA GLY A 224 11.08 10.89 -7.84
C GLY A 224 10.34 10.76 -6.51
N LEU A 225 9.85 9.56 -6.16
CA LEU A 225 9.08 9.28 -4.96
C LEU A 225 9.91 8.60 -3.88
N TRP A 226 10.81 7.69 -4.21
CA TRP A 226 11.63 6.94 -3.23
C TRP A 226 12.65 7.82 -2.48
N GLY A 227 12.94 9.03 -2.98
CA GLY A 227 13.74 10.05 -2.29
C GLY A 227 12.94 11.11 -1.51
N ASN A 228 11.60 11.04 -1.47
CA ASN A 228 10.77 12.01 -0.74
C ASN A 228 9.65 11.34 0.08
N THR A 229 8.88 12.12 0.84
CA THR A 229 7.84 11.67 1.79
C THR A 229 6.83 10.69 1.20
N ALA A 230 6.59 10.73 -0.11
CA ALA A 230 5.60 9.86 -0.73
C ALA A 230 6.17 8.50 -1.22
N GLY A 231 7.49 8.32 -1.31
CA GLY A 231 8.11 6.99 -1.42
C GLY A 231 8.20 6.28 -0.07
N ALA A 232 8.42 7.01 1.01
CA ALA A 232 8.33 6.44 2.37
C ALA A 232 6.92 5.89 2.66
N LEU A 233 5.87 6.63 2.25
CA LEU A 233 4.49 6.16 2.33
C LEU A 233 4.25 4.93 1.45
N LYS A 234 4.79 4.92 0.22
CA LYS A 234 4.66 3.78 -0.70
C LYS A 234 5.36 2.53 -0.16
N GLN A 235 6.58 2.64 0.38
CA GLN A 235 7.27 1.53 1.00
C GLN A 235 6.50 0.99 2.21
N ARG A 236 5.96 1.88 3.06
CA ARG A 236 5.11 1.48 4.19
C ARG A 236 3.86 0.73 3.72
N LEU A 237 3.22 1.22 2.65
CA LEU A 237 2.05 0.58 2.05
C LEU A 237 2.38 -0.82 1.53
N ILE A 238 3.43 -0.97 0.71
CA ILE A 238 3.83 -2.28 0.18
C ILE A 238 4.25 -3.24 1.30
N ARG A 239 4.95 -2.75 2.33
CA ARG A 239 5.27 -3.55 3.52
C ARG A 239 4.01 -4.05 4.22
N TYR A 240 3.02 -3.17 4.40
CA TYR A 240 1.74 -3.54 5.02
C TYR A 240 0.96 -4.53 4.17
N VAL A 241 1.00 -4.36 2.84
CA VAL A 241 0.39 -5.29 1.87
C VAL A 241 0.99 -6.68 2.02
N LEU A 242 2.31 -6.80 1.91
CA LEU A 242 3.00 -8.08 2.06
C LEU A 242 2.80 -8.67 3.46
N TYR A 243 2.76 -7.84 4.50
CA TYR A 243 2.50 -8.28 5.87
C TYR A 243 1.11 -8.89 6.03
N ARG A 244 0.09 -8.31 5.41
CA ARG A 244 -1.27 -8.84 5.48
C ARG A 244 -1.45 -10.10 4.65
N ILE A 245 -0.75 -10.21 3.51
CA ILE A 245 -0.65 -11.47 2.76
C ILE A 245 0.03 -12.53 3.62
N GLU A 246 1.13 -12.19 4.29
CA GLU A 246 1.84 -13.08 5.20
C GLU A 246 0.92 -13.55 6.35
N LEU A 247 0.19 -12.63 7.01
CA LEU A 247 -0.79 -12.98 8.04
C LEU A 247 -1.89 -13.92 7.52
N MET A 248 -2.48 -13.61 6.37
CA MET A 248 -3.50 -14.46 5.75
C MET A 248 -2.96 -15.87 5.47
N LYS A 249 -1.70 -15.98 5.03
CA LYS A 249 -1.05 -17.28 4.85
C LYS A 249 -0.77 -17.93 6.21
N HIS A 250 -0.34 -17.19 7.23
CA HIS A 250 -0.05 -17.69 8.58
C HIS A 250 -1.28 -18.26 9.29
N ASP A 251 -2.44 -17.60 9.21
CA ASP A 251 -3.69 -18.07 9.84
C ASP A 251 -4.14 -19.45 9.31
N GLN A 252 -3.58 -19.90 8.19
CA GLN A 252 -3.80 -21.25 7.65
C GLN A 252 -2.94 -22.33 8.35
N ASP A 253 -1.88 -21.97 9.09
CA ASP A 253 -1.02 -22.89 9.86
C ASP A 253 -0.89 -22.44 11.33
N SER A 254 -1.54 -23.18 12.23
CA SER A 254 -1.73 -22.85 13.66
C SER A 254 -0.51 -22.99 14.60
N TYR A 255 0.71 -23.16 14.06
CA TYR A 255 1.91 -23.52 14.84
C TYR A 255 3.04 -22.48 14.82
N GLN A 256 2.79 -21.24 14.40
CA GLN A 256 3.83 -20.20 14.25
C GLN A 256 3.58 -18.99 15.15
N GLU A 257 4.67 -18.35 15.58
CA GLU A 257 4.59 -17.10 16.37
C GLU A 257 3.88 -15.99 15.58
N PRO A 258 3.07 -15.16 16.25
CA PRO A 258 2.38 -14.06 15.61
C PRO A 258 3.38 -13.04 15.07
N ILE A 259 3.26 -12.72 13.78
CA ILE A 259 4.06 -11.69 13.14
C ILE A 259 3.43 -10.34 13.48
N VAL A 260 4.25 -9.39 13.93
CA VAL A 260 3.82 -8.02 14.24
C VAL A 260 4.36 -7.06 13.19
N PHE A 261 3.48 -6.23 12.62
CA PHE A 261 3.91 -5.16 11.73
C PHE A 261 4.71 -4.11 12.52
N GLY A 262 5.98 -3.93 12.16
CA GLY A 262 6.87 -3.01 12.85
C GLY A 262 8.10 -2.67 12.02
N GLU A 263 8.97 -1.81 12.55
CA GLU A 263 10.19 -1.36 11.86
C GLU A 263 11.17 -2.49 11.53
N ASP A 264 11.10 -3.59 12.28
CA ASP A 264 11.97 -4.76 12.06
C ASP A 264 11.64 -5.54 10.79
N LEU A 265 10.43 -5.42 10.24
CA LEU A 265 10.05 -6.02 8.95
C LEU A 265 10.33 -5.04 7.83
N THR A 266 11.46 -5.19 7.16
CA THR A 266 11.89 -4.32 6.04
C THR A 266 11.52 -4.91 4.69
N LEU A 267 11.40 -4.06 3.69
CA LEU A 267 11.20 -4.46 2.30
C LEU A 267 12.54 -4.80 1.65
N GLU A 268 12.58 -5.87 0.87
CA GLU A 268 13.76 -6.31 0.11
C GLU A 268 13.34 -6.74 -1.29
N HIS A 269 14.20 -6.47 -2.28
CA HIS A 269 14.04 -6.97 -3.63
C HIS A 269 14.63 -8.38 -3.73
N VAL A 270 14.09 -9.30 -4.53
CA VAL A 270 14.67 -10.65 -4.72
C VAL A 270 15.65 -10.68 -5.91
N LEU A 271 15.30 -10.03 -7.01
CA LEU A 271 16.23 -9.49 -8.02
C LEU A 271 16.78 -8.17 -7.46
N PRO A 272 18.07 -8.10 -7.10
CA PRO A 272 18.63 -6.94 -6.40
C PRO A 272 18.68 -5.70 -7.30
N GLN A 273 18.63 -4.50 -6.68
CA GLN A 273 18.69 -3.23 -7.41
C GLN A 273 19.95 -3.09 -8.29
N ALA A 274 21.08 -3.64 -7.84
CA ALA A 274 22.33 -3.64 -8.62
C ALA A 274 22.54 -4.94 -9.43
N TRP A 275 21.45 -5.61 -9.86
CA TRP A 275 21.55 -6.89 -10.59
C TRP A 275 22.45 -6.81 -11.83
N LYS A 276 22.50 -5.65 -12.52
CA LYS A 276 23.34 -5.40 -13.71
C LYS A 276 24.83 -5.65 -13.50
N GLU A 277 25.30 -5.61 -12.25
CA GLU A 277 26.71 -5.79 -11.89
C GLU A 277 27.05 -7.22 -11.49
N LYS A 278 26.04 -8.09 -11.29
CA LYS A 278 26.20 -9.38 -10.62
C LYS A 278 25.51 -10.55 -11.33
N TRP A 279 24.45 -10.26 -12.09
CA TRP A 279 23.63 -11.23 -12.77
C TRP A 279 23.92 -11.18 -14.27
N GLY A 280 24.42 -12.29 -14.80
CA GLY A 280 24.75 -12.45 -16.20
C GLY A 280 23.52 -12.38 -17.12
N LEU A 281 23.78 -12.08 -18.38
CA LEU A 281 22.83 -12.10 -19.47
C LEU A 281 23.35 -13.07 -20.53
N PRO A 282 22.56 -14.09 -20.92
CA PRO A 282 22.95 -14.97 -21.99
C PRO A 282 23.04 -14.20 -23.30
N ILE A 283 24.14 -14.39 -24.03
CA ILE A 283 24.40 -13.67 -25.29
C ILE A 283 24.36 -14.58 -26.52
N SER A 284 24.33 -15.90 -26.33
CA SER A 284 24.22 -16.85 -27.44
C SER A 284 22.87 -16.73 -28.14
N LYS A 285 22.89 -16.76 -29.47
CA LYS A 285 21.67 -16.63 -30.29
C LYS A 285 20.69 -17.78 -29.99
N GLY A 286 19.41 -17.46 -29.82
CA GLY A 286 18.36 -18.45 -29.54
C GLY A 286 18.31 -18.91 -28.07
N THR A 287 19.15 -18.35 -27.20
CA THR A 287 19.10 -18.63 -25.76
C THR A 287 17.92 -17.96 -25.08
N ILE A 288 17.45 -16.83 -25.62
CA ILE A 288 16.28 -16.12 -25.12
C ILE A 288 15.11 -16.40 -26.06
N THR A 289 13.98 -16.82 -25.48
CA THR A 289 12.74 -17.12 -26.22
C THR A 289 11.62 -16.18 -25.77
N TYR A 290 10.73 -15.85 -26.69
CA TYR A 290 9.56 -15.00 -26.43
C TYR A 290 8.29 -15.79 -26.74
N ASP A 291 7.20 -15.56 -25.98
CA ASP A 291 5.88 -16.11 -26.30
C ASP A 291 5.34 -15.51 -27.62
N GLU A 292 4.70 -16.34 -28.46
CA GLU A 292 4.19 -15.96 -29.79
C GLU A 292 2.89 -15.12 -29.73
N ASP A 293 2.17 -15.14 -28.61
CA ASP A 293 0.75 -14.73 -28.53
C ASP A 293 0.51 -13.24 -28.22
N GLY A 294 1.56 -12.42 -28.07
CA GLY A 294 1.48 -10.96 -27.95
C GLY A 294 0.72 -10.38 -26.74
N SER A 295 0.10 -11.22 -25.89
CA SER A 295 -0.74 -10.77 -24.77
C SER A 295 0.03 -10.63 -23.44
N ASN A 296 1.18 -11.31 -23.31
CA ASN A 296 2.12 -11.20 -22.19
C ASN A 296 3.54 -11.53 -22.68
N LEU A 297 4.53 -10.69 -22.35
CA LEU A 297 5.95 -11.02 -22.60
C LEU A 297 6.39 -12.13 -21.62
N LYS A 298 6.35 -13.39 -22.05
CA LYS A 298 7.14 -14.43 -21.38
C LYS A 298 8.51 -14.48 -22.03
N ILE A 299 9.53 -14.20 -21.23
CA ILE A 299 10.93 -14.26 -21.66
C ILE A 299 11.54 -15.51 -21.04
N GLY A 300 11.70 -16.54 -21.85
CA GLY A 300 12.39 -17.78 -21.44
C GLY A 300 13.89 -17.66 -21.66
N VAL A 301 14.66 -18.34 -20.81
CA VAL A 301 16.09 -18.58 -21.04
C VAL A 301 16.29 -20.08 -21.20
N ASN A 302 16.70 -20.51 -22.39
CA ASN A 302 17.06 -21.89 -22.68
C ASN A 302 18.41 -22.21 -22.04
N ARG A 303 18.37 -22.88 -20.89
CA ARG A 303 19.57 -23.21 -20.10
C ARG A 303 20.49 -24.22 -20.77
N GLU A 304 19.99 -25.02 -21.71
CA GLU A 304 20.83 -25.95 -22.48
C GLU A 304 21.77 -25.23 -23.44
N LEU A 305 21.45 -23.98 -23.79
CA LEU A 305 22.23 -23.11 -24.68
C LEU A 305 23.00 -22.01 -23.93
N GLU A 306 23.02 -22.04 -22.60
CA GLU A 306 23.67 -21.04 -21.74
C GLU A 306 25.20 -21.23 -21.69
N GLU A 307 25.84 -21.25 -22.85
CA GLU A 307 27.27 -21.48 -22.99
C GLU A 307 28.09 -20.20 -22.80
N ASP A 308 27.52 -19.03 -23.11
CA ASP A 308 28.16 -17.71 -22.98
C ASP A 308 27.23 -16.66 -22.31
N SER A 309 27.73 -16.01 -21.27
CA SER A 309 27.05 -14.95 -20.52
C SER A 309 27.92 -13.71 -20.38
N ALA A 310 27.33 -12.53 -20.55
CA ALA A 310 27.96 -11.23 -20.37
C ALA A 310 27.29 -10.41 -19.26
N LEU A 311 28.00 -9.48 -18.61
CA LEU A 311 27.34 -8.50 -17.74
C LEU A 311 26.70 -7.40 -18.59
N TYR A 312 25.77 -6.65 -17.99
CA TYR A 312 25.12 -5.55 -18.70
C TYR A 312 26.11 -4.52 -19.26
N ALA A 313 27.20 -4.27 -18.53
CA ALA A 313 28.24 -3.37 -18.98
C ALA A 313 28.98 -3.87 -20.23
N ASP A 314 29.11 -5.17 -20.39
CA ASP A 314 29.86 -5.80 -21.47
C ASP A 314 29.10 -5.78 -22.79
N LEU A 315 27.79 -5.48 -22.75
CA LEU A 315 26.98 -5.35 -23.96
C LEU A 315 27.33 -4.10 -24.79
N PHE A 316 27.99 -3.10 -24.20
CA PHE A 316 28.17 -1.77 -24.80
C PHE A 316 29.63 -1.40 -25.07
N THR A 317 29.87 -0.69 -26.16
CA THR A 317 31.21 -0.19 -26.53
C THR A 317 31.73 0.87 -25.53
N ASP A 318 33.05 0.94 -25.36
CA ASP A 318 33.67 1.95 -24.48
C ASP A 318 33.47 3.38 -24.98
N GLU A 319 33.39 3.58 -26.29
CA GLU A 319 33.08 4.89 -26.88
C GLU A 319 31.68 5.36 -26.49
N TYR A 320 30.69 4.47 -26.57
CA TYR A 320 29.31 4.77 -26.17
C TYR A 320 29.23 5.14 -24.68
N LYS A 321 29.89 4.38 -23.80
CA LYS A 321 29.93 4.66 -22.35
C LYS A 321 30.56 6.01 -22.04
N LYS A 322 31.59 6.44 -22.80
CA LYS A 322 32.24 7.75 -22.64
C LYS A 322 31.33 8.91 -23.09
N ARG A 323 30.61 8.73 -24.20
CA ARG A 323 29.72 9.77 -24.76
C ARG A 323 28.41 9.91 -23.97
N THR A 324 27.93 8.82 -23.37
CA THR A 324 26.63 8.76 -22.68
C THR A 324 26.82 8.53 -21.18
N LYS A 325 26.90 9.60 -20.39
CA LYS A 325 27.16 9.51 -18.93
C LYS A 325 26.14 8.66 -18.16
N ASP A 326 24.88 8.64 -18.60
CA ASP A 326 23.77 7.91 -17.96
C ASP A 326 23.50 6.54 -18.61
N TRP A 327 24.45 5.95 -19.35
CA TRP A 327 24.19 4.75 -20.16
C TRP A 327 23.65 3.56 -19.35
N LYS A 328 23.88 3.50 -18.02
CA LYS A 328 23.32 2.48 -17.13
C LYS A 328 21.80 2.61 -16.93
N THR A 329 21.25 3.81 -17.10
CA THR A 329 19.84 4.14 -16.84
C THR A 329 19.08 4.63 -18.07
N LYS A 330 19.78 5.16 -19.09
CA LYS A 330 19.26 5.67 -20.37
C LYS A 330 19.94 5.00 -21.56
N SER A 331 19.88 3.68 -21.58
CA SER A 331 20.60 2.83 -22.54
C SER A 331 19.89 2.79 -23.90
N SER A 332 20.66 2.78 -24.98
CA SER A 332 20.15 2.67 -26.36
C SER A 332 20.79 1.47 -27.08
N ARG A 333 20.05 0.90 -28.04
CA ARG A 333 20.54 -0.17 -28.92
C ARG A 333 21.74 0.26 -29.76
N GLU A 334 21.86 1.55 -30.06
CA GLU A 334 23.00 2.14 -30.78
C GLU A 334 24.36 1.92 -30.10
N GLY A 335 24.36 1.63 -28.79
CA GLY A 335 25.57 1.40 -28.03
C GLY A 335 26.07 -0.04 -28.03
N LEU A 336 25.31 -0.99 -28.57
CA LEU A 336 25.63 -2.42 -28.50
C LEU A 336 26.92 -2.74 -29.26
N ILE A 337 27.74 -3.64 -28.70
CA ILE A 337 28.97 -4.12 -29.36
C ILE A 337 28.63 -5.03 -30.55
N ASP A 338 27.59 -5.83 -30.41
CA ASP A 338 27.14 -6.83 -31.38
C ASP A 338 25.62 -6.80 -31.50
N GLU A 339 25.08 -6.86 -32.72
CA GLU A 339 23.64 -6.90 -32.96
C GLU A 339 22.97 -8.15 -32.36
N SER A 340 23.71 -9.26 -32.24
CA SER A 340 23.23 -10.49 -31.60
C SER A 340 22.90 -10.31 -30.11
N TYR A 341 23.43 -9.27 -29.46
CA TYR A 341 23.15 -8.96 -28.06
C TYR A 341 21.80 -8.28 -27.84
N LEU A 342 21.02 -8.05 -28.90
CA LEU A 342 19.70 -7.43 -28.81
C LEU A 342 18.78 -8.15 -27.82
N ASP A 343 18.80 -9.49 -27.81
CA ASP A 343 17.97 -10.26 -26.87
C ASP A 343 18.44 -10.11 -25.42
N ALA A 344 19.75 -10.15 -25.19
CA ALA A 344 20.34 -9.89 -23.87
C ALA A 344 19.97 -8.49 -23.35
N PHE A 345 19.99 -7.49 -24.24
CA PHE A 345 19.56 -6.13 -23.95
C PHE A 345 18.06 -6.04 -23.63
N ASN A 346 17.19 -6.71 -24.40
CA ASN A 346 15.75 -6.74 -24.13
C ASN A 346 15.44 -7.43 -22.79
N LEU A 347 16.10 -8.54 -22.48
CA LEU A 347 15.99 -9.20 -21.17
C LEU A 347 16.44 -8.27 -20.03
N ALA A 348 17.50 -7.47 -20.25
CA ALA A 348 17.95 -6.49 -19.28
C ALA A 348 16.90 -5.40 -19.02
N LEU A 349 16.24 -4.90 -20.06
CA LEU A 349 15.13 -3.97 -19.90
C LEU A 349 13.98 -4.61 -19.14
N ALA A 350 13.62 -5.86 -19.45
CA ALA A 350 12.56 -6.58 -18.76
C ALA A 350 12.86 -6.77 -17.26
N ARG A 351 14.12 -7.08 -16.90
CA ARG A 351 14.58 -7.13 -15.50
C ARG A 351 14.46 -5.78 -14.79
N ASP A 352 14.83 -4.69 -15.44
CA ASP A 352 14.67 -3.34 -14.89
C ASP A 352 13.19 -2.98 -14.67
N HIS A 353 12.31 -3.40 -15.58
CA HIS A 353 10.87 -3.17 -15.48
C HIS A 353 10.23 -3.94 -14.32
N CYS A 354 10.67 -5.17 -14.07
CA CYS A 354 10.11 -5.99 -13.00
C CYS A 354 10.75 -5.72 -11.63
N LEU A 355 11.79 -4.89 -11.55
CA LEU A 355 12.51 -4.57 -10.32
C LEU A 355 11.56 -4.15 -9.19
N GLU A 356 10.70 -3.17 -9.45
CA GLU A 356 9.77 -2.61 -8.45
C GLU A 356 8.38 -3.30 -8.45
N SER A 357 8.24 -4.44 -9.15
CA SER A 357 7.02 -5.24 -9.12
C SER A 357 6.83 -5.87 -7.75
N ILE A 358 5.59 -5.95 -7.25
CA ILE A 358 5.28 -6.67 -6.00
C ILE A 358 5.79 -8.12 -6.03
N GLY A 359 5.79 -8.75 -7.21
CA GLY A 359 6.32 -10.10 -7.40
C GLY A 359 7.82 -10.22 -7.14
N ASN A 360 8.58 -9.13 -7.24
CA ASN A 360 10.00 -9.08 -6.92
C ASN A 360 10.29 -8.60 -5.48
N LEU A 361 9.27 -8.17 -4.75
CA LEU A 361 9.42 -7.61 -3.41
C LEU A 361 9.05 -8.67 -2.37
N THR A 362 9.79 -8.68 -1.26
CA THR A 362 9.47 -9.52 -0.11
C THR A 362 9.76 -8.82 1.21
N LEU A 363 9.24 -9.39 2.29
CA LEU A 363 9.57 -8.96 3.64
C LEU A 363 10.75 -9.73 4.16
N ILE A 364 11.63 -9.04 4.88
CA ILE A 364 12.72 -9.66 5.64
C ILE A 364 12.86 -8.97 6.98
N THR A 365 13.49 -9.64 7.94
CA THR A 365 13.87 -8.99 9.19
C THR A 365 15.08 -8.08 8.96
N ARG A 366 15.16 -6.97 9.69
CA ARG A 366 16.26 -6.00 9.60
C ARG A 366 17.65 -6.64 9.76
N ARG A 367 17.75 -7.66 10.62
CA ARG A 367 19.00 -8.42 10.83
C ARG A 367 19.42 -9.19 9.57
N LEU A 368 18.46 -9.75 8.84
CA LEU A 368 18.70 -10.52 7.62
C LEU A 368 19.07 -9.64 6.42
N ASN A 369 18.59 -8.40 6.38
CA ASN A 369 18.85 -7.45 5.29
C ASN A 369 20.36 -7.27 5.01
N SER A 370 21.14 -7.09 6.07
CA SER A 370 22.60 -6.93 5.98
C SER A 370 23.33 -8.13 5.35
N LYS A 371 22.74 -9.33 5.35
CA LYS A 371 23.34 -10.56 4.83
C LYS A 371 23.05 -10.84 3.35
N LEU A 372 21.94 -10.32 2.81
CA LEU A 372 21.50 -10.64 1.45
C LEU A 372 22.29 -9.87 0.39
N GLY A 373 22.49 -8.55 0.57
CA GLY A 373 23.23 -7.71 -0.36
C GLY A 373 22.79 -7.86 -1.83
N ASN A 374 23.72 -7.65 -2.78
CA ASN A 374 23.48 -7.77 -4.23
C ASN A 374 23.90 -9.14 -4.80
N SER A 375 23.85 -10.19 -3.99
CA SER A 375 24.28 -11.55 -4.38
C SER A 375 23.40 -12.15 -5.49
N ARG A 376 23.87 -13.25 -6.09
CA ARG A 376 23.10 -14.00 -7.11
C ARG A 376 21.94 -14.73 -6.44
N PHE A 377 20.92 -15.08 -7.23
CA PHE A 377 19.73 -15.71 -6.67
C PHE A 377 20.00 -16.98 -5.83
N PRO A 378 20.86 -17.95 -6.25
CA PRO A 378 21.11 -19.13 -5.42
C PRO A 378 21.65 -18.78 -4.03
N GLU A 379 22.58 -17.83 -3.94
CA GLU A 379 23.14 -17.35 -2.67
C GLU A 379 22.06 -16.70 -1.79
N ARG A 380 21.17 -15.89 -2.39
CA ARG A 380 20.04 -15.26 -1.69
C ARG A 380 19.03 -16.29 -1.21
N ARG A 381 18.73 -17.27 -2.06
CA ARG A 381 17.82 -18.38 -1.76
C ARG A 381 18.30 -19.15 -0.55
N ASP A 382 19.58 -19.51 -0.50
CA ASP A 382 20.16 -20.27 0.60
C ASP A 382 20.08 -19.47 1.92
N VAL A 383 20.41 -18.17 1.87
CA VAL A 383 20.29 -17.26 3.03
C VAL A 383 18.85 -17.10 3.50
N LEU A 384 17.89 -16.94 2.58
CA LEU A 384 16.46 -16.87 2.92
C LEU A 384 15.97 -18.18 3.51
N SER A 385 16.35 -19.32 2.93
CA SER A 385 15.95 -20.64 3.40
C SER A 385 16.49 -20.95 4.79
N GLU A 386 17.72 -20.51 5.11
CA GLU A 386 18.35 -20.76 6.41
C GLU A 386 17.81 -19.85 7.53
N HIS A 387 17.45 -18.61 7.19
CA HIS A 387 17.23 -17.58 8.21
C HIS A 387 15.84 -16.93 8.22
N SER A 388 15.01 -17.14 7.20
CA SER A 388 13.65 -16.58 7.15
C SER A 388 12.60 -17.60 7.59
N ILE A 389 11.76 -17.19 8.53
CA ILE A 389 10.57 -17.95 8.93
C ILE A 389 9.32 -17.61 8.11
N LEU A 390 9.35 -16.52 7.34
CA LEU A 390 8.20 -16.00 6.58
C LEU A 390 7.82 -16.92 5.41
N LYS A 391 6.54 -17.23 5.25
CA LYS A 391 5.96 -18.05 4.18
C LYS A 391 6.21 -17.44 2.81
N LEU A 392 6.09 -16.13 2.67
CA LEU A 392 6.43 -15.43 1.41
C LEU A 392 7.86 -15.71 0.95
N ASN A 393 8.81 -15.88 1.88
CA ASN A 393 10.19 -16.22 1.56
C ASN A 393 10.39 -17.71 1.29
N ARG A 394 9.62 -18.59 1.93
CA ARG A 394 9.64 -20.03 1.62
C ARG A 394 9.18 -20.30 0.20
N GLU A 395 8.10 -19.63 -0.24
CA GLU A 395 7.63 -19.69 -1.63
C GLU A 395 8.72 -19.27 -2.63
N ILE A 396 9.48 -18.21 -2.33
CA ILE A 396 10.62 -17.80 -3.16
C ILE A 396 11.69 -18.91 -3.21
N CYS A 397 11.91 -19.60 -2.09
CA CYS A 397 12.94 -20.64 -1.97
C CYS A 397 12.60 -21.96 -2.69
N GLU A 398 11.34 -22.18 -3.06
CA GLU A 398 10.90 -23.34 -3.85
C GLU A 398 11.36 -23.27 -5.31
N HIS A 399 11.85 -22.12 -5.75
CA HIS A 399 12.32 -21.91 -7.11
C HIS A 399 13.84 -22.03 -7.22
N ASP A 400 14.32 -22.65 -8.30
CA ASP A 400 15.75 -22.73 -8.62
C ASP A 400 16.30 -21.45 -9.24
N THR A 401 15.43 -20.64 -9.84
CA THR A 401 15.78 -19.39 -10.49
C THR A 401 14.74 -18.32 -10.23
N TRP A 402 15.17 -17.08 -10.40
CA TRP A 402 14.33 -15.90 -10.24
C TRP A 402 14.40 -15.03 -11.48
N ASP A 403 13.69 -15.43 -12.51
CA ASP A 403 13.61 -14.71 -13.78
C ASP A 403 12.38 -13.82 -13.87
N VAL A 404 12.24 -13.12 -14.99
CA VAL A 404 11.13 -12.20 -15.25
C VAL A 404 9.78 -12.94 -15.20
N ASN A 405 9.71 -14.18 -15.68
CA ASN A 405 8.48 -14.97 -15.67
C ASN A 405 8.08 -15.32 -14.24
N LYS A 406 9.03 -15.76 -13.40
CA LYS A 406 8.76 -16.09 -11.99
C LYS A 406 8.30 -14.86 -11.19
N ILE A 407 8.90 -13.70 -11.47
CA ILE A 407 8.46 -12.44 -10.87
C ILE A 407 7.03 -12.10 -11.30
N GLN A 408 6.69 -12.27 -12.58
CA GLN A 408 5.37 -11.99 -13.11
C GLN A 408 4.30 -12.95 -12.56
N GLU A 409 4.57 -14.27 -12.59
CA GLU A 409 3.70 -15.31 -12.02
C GLU A 409 3.43 -15.05 -10.53
N ARG A 410 4.46 -14.70 -9.76
CA ARG A 410 4.29 -14.36 -8.34
C ARG A 410 3.49 -13.08 -8.17
N ALA A 411 3.72 -12.05 -8.98
CA ALA A 411 2.96 -10.81 -8.90
C ALA A 411 1.46 -11.04 -9.13
N GLU A 412 1.08 -11.87 -10.10
CA GLU A 412 -0.31 -12.24 -10.37
C GLU A 412 -0.96 -12.94 -9.17
N ARG A 413 -0.25 -13.90 -8.55
CA ARG A 413 -0.71 -14.55 -7.31
C ARG A 413 -0.90 -13.55 -6.17
N LEU A 414 0.08 -12.67 -5.93
CA LEU A 414 0.01 -11.67 -4.86
C LEU A 414 -1.10 -10.64 -5.11
N ILE A 415 -1.37 -10.26 -6.36
CA ILE A 415 -2.49 -9.37 -6.70
C ILE A 415 -3.82 -10.05 -6.41
N SER A 416 -3.96 -11.34 -6.74
CA SER A 416 -5.14 -12.11 -6.35
C SER A 416 -5.33 -12.15 -4.83
N ASP A 417 -4.24 -12.36 -4.07
CA ASP A 417 -4.26 -12.28 -2.61
C ASP A 417 -4.67 -10.88 -2.11
N VAL A 418 -4.19 -9.80 -2.74
CA VAL A 418 -4.60 -8.41 -2.43
C VAL A 418 -6.10 -8.21 -2.64
N CYS A 419 -6.65 -8.62 -3.78
CA CYS A 419 -8.08 -8.49 -4.07
C CYS A 419 -8.93 -9.36 -3.13
N ARG A 420 -8.39 -10.48 -2.62
CA ARG A 420 -9.06 -11.30 -1.60
C ARG A 420 -9.06 -10.64 -0.22
N ILE A 421 -7.95 -10.05 0.20
CA ILE A 421 -7.82 -9.40 1.52
C ILE A 421 -8.59 -8.08 1.57
N TRP A 422 -8.55 -7.32 0.48
CA TRP A 422 -9.24 -6.04 0.31
C TRP A 422 -10.12 -6.14 -0.94
N PRO A 423 -11.35 -6.65 -0.83
CA PRO A 423 -12.22 -6.87 -1.98
C PRO A 423 -12.88 -5.58 -2.48
N SER A 424 -13.40 -5.61 -3.71
CA SER A 424 -14.15 -4.50 -4.28
C SER A 424 -15.44 -4.25 -3.50
N LEU A 425 -16.06 -3.09 -3.74
CA LEU A 425 -17.33 -2.76 -3.09
C LEU A 425 -18.43 -3.79 -3.38
N ASP A 426 -18.41 -4.42 -4.57
CA ASP A 426 -19.39 -5.43 -4.97
C ASP A 426 -19.37 -6.68 -4.10
N ALA A 427 -18.21 -7.09 -3.59
CA ALA A 427 -18.13 -8.22 -2.66
C ALA A 427 -18.92 -7.94 -1.36
N PHE A 428 -18.86 -6.70 -0.86
CA PHE A 428 -19.60 -6.28 0.33
C PHE A 428 -21.11 -6.18 0.10
N LYS A 429 -21.55 -5.84 -1.13
CA LYS A 429 -22.98 -5.82 -1.51
C LYS A 429 -23.61 -7.21 -1.49
N GLN A 430 -22.85 -8.23 -1.91
CA GLN A 430 -23.34 -9.60 -2.04
C GLN A 430 -23.45 -10.33 -0.68
N GLY A 431 -23.05 -9.70 0.41
CA GLY A 431 -23.08 -10.30 1.75
C GLY A 431 -22.04 -11.42 1.95
N ASN A 432 -21.06 -11.53 1.05
CA ASN A 432 -19.96 -12.46 1.26
C ASN A 432 -19.04 -11.94 2.37
N PRO A 433 -18.62 -12.83 3.29
CA PRO A 433 -17.78 -12.48 4.44
C PRO A 433 -16.38 -12.03 4.05
#